data_AF-A0A7V8YVZ6-F1
#
_entry.id   AF-A0A7V8YVZ6-F1
#
_cell.length_a   1.000
_cell.length_b   1.000
_cell.length_c   1.000
_cell.angle_alpha   90.00
_cell.angle_beta   90.00
_cell.angle_gamma   90.00
#
_symmetry.space_group_name_H-M   'P 1'
#
loop_
_entity.id
_entity.type
_entity.pdbx_description
1 polymer ?
#
loop_
_entity_poly.entity_id
_entity_poly.type
_entity_poly.pdbx_seq_one_letter_code
_entity_poly.pdbx_strand_id
1 'polypeptide(L)'
;PHRRQQMAAGRSARPGAEHPHGAWYLRHLLDKYDDETFALAAYNAGQANVDRWRERGVEIQFDETRHYVERVQELKQVYADAYAAELGLR
;
A
#
# COMPACT_ATOMS: atom_id res chain seq x y z
N PRO A 1 42.03 41.82 -5.48
CA PRO A 1 42.27 40.53 -6.18
C PRO A 1 41.47 39.37 -5.56
N HIS A 2 40.40 38.97 -6.26
CA HIS A 2 39.85 37.61 -6.48
C HIS A 2 39.84 36.61 -5.29
N ARG A 3 38.76 35.88 -4.95
CA ARG A 3 37.70 35.32 -5.79
C ARG A 3 36.53 34.84 -4.88
N ARG A 4 35.34 35.12 -5.38
CA ARG A 4 33.99 34.66 -5.03
C ARG A 4 33.83 33.14 -4.75
N GLN A 5 32.73 32.86 -4.04
CA GLN A 5 31.86 31.68 -4.10
C GLN A 5 32.19 30.48 -3.20
N GLN A 6 31.45 30.37 -2.09
CA GLN A 6 30.84 29.10 -1.67
C GLN A 6 29.37 29.36 -1.30
N MET A 7 28.55 29.48 -2.35
CA MET A 7 27.12 29.19 -2.32
C MET A 7 26.90 28.21 -3.47
N ALA A 8 26.90 26.92 -3.16
CA ALA A 8 26.34 25.87 -4.01
C ALA A 8 25.14 25.34 -3.22
N ALA A 9 23.96 25.93 -3.40
CA ALA A 9 23.05 25.66 -4.51
C ALA A 9 22.62 24.18 -4.55
N GLY A 10 21.39 23.96 -4.08
CA GLY A 10 20.44 23.05 -4.70
C GLY A 10 20.88 21.60 -4.91
N ARG A 11 20.62 20.75 -3.91
CA ARG A 11 19.95 19.49 -4.26
C ARG A 11 18.47 19.79 -4.40
N SER A 12 18.15 20.25 -5.60
CA SER A 12 16.84 20.18 -6.20
C SER A 12 16.27 18.80 -5.88
N ALA A 13 15.30 18.75 -4.96
CA ALA A 13 14.42 17.60 -4.86
C ALA A 13 13.77 17.49 -6.24
N ARG A 14 14.16 16.47 -7.01
CA ARG A 14 13.53 16.20 -8.30
C ARG A 14 12.03 16.00 -8.03
N PRO A 15 11.13 16.81 -8.62
CA PRO A 15 9.72 16.48 -8.61
C PRO A 15 9.58 15.27 -9.54
N GLY A 16 9.21 14.11 -9.00
CA GLY A 16 9.06 12.87 -9.78
C GLY A 16 9.69 11.60 -9.17
N ALA A 17 10.21 11.66 -7.94
CA ALA A 17 10.43 10.45 -7.15
C ALA A 17 9.24 10.25 -6.19
N GLU A 18 8.04 10.10 -6.74
CA GLU A 18 6.96 9.44 -6.00
C GLU A 18 7.35 7.98 -5.84
N HIS A 19 7.77 7.63 -4.63
CA HIS A 19 8.35 6.33 -4.36
C HIS A 19 7.31 5.22 -4.58
N PRO A 20 7.62 4.15 -5.33
CA PRO A 20 6.76 2.97 -5.49
C PRO A 20 6.59 2.14 -4.21
N HIS A 21 6.90 2.70 -3.03
CA HIS A 21 6.91 2.02 -1.74
C HIS A 21 5.56 1.42 -1.39
N GLY A 22 4.45 2.09 -1.72
CA GLY A 22 3.10 1.57 -1.42
C GLY A 22 2.77 0.29 -2.17
N ALA A 23 3.01 0.27 -3.49
CA ALA A 23 2.78 -0.92 -4.32
C ALA A 23 3.75 -2.05 -3.98
N TRP A 24 5.02 -1.72 -3.72
CA TRP A 24 6.01 -2.69 -3.27
C TRP A 24 5.64 -3.29 -1.91
N TYR A 25 5.21 -2.45 -0.96
CA TYR A 25 4.83 -2.91 0.37
C TYR A 25 3.57 -3.77 0.33
N LEU A 26 2.56 -3.38 -0.46
CA LEU A 26 1.38 -4.21 -0.67
C LEU A 26 1.75 -5.57 -1.29
N ARG A 27 2.64 -5.61 -2.29
CA ARG A 27 3.15 -6.87 -2.85
C ARG A 27 3.81 -7.73 -1.77
N HIS A 28 4.69 -7.14 -0.96
CA HIS A 28 5.34 -7.84 0.14
C HIS A 28 4.32 -8.44 1.13
N LEU A 29 3.25 -7.72 1.45
CA LEU A 29 2.20 -8.21 2.36
C LEU A 29 1.37 -9.33 1.72
N LEU A 30 1.04 -9.23 0.43
CA LEU A 30 0.36 -10.29 -0.31
C LEU A 30 1.19 -11.58 -0.28
N ASP A 31 2.49 -11.49 -0.57
CA ASP A 31 3.41 -12.64 -0.55
C ASP A 31 3.55 -13.22 0.87
N LYS A 32 3.52 -12.38 1.91
CA LYS A 32 3.64 -12.83 3.31
C LYS A 32 2.40 -13.57 3.80
N TYR A 33 1.21 -13.03 3.54
CA TYR A 33 -0.01 -13.53 4.16
C TYR A 33 -0.70 -14.63 3.36
N ASP A 34 -0.48 -14.67 2.04
CA ASP A 34 -1.21 -15.52 1.07
C ASP A 34 -2.74 -15.36 1.20
N ASP A 35 -3.16 -14.18 1.63
CA ASP A 35 -4.55 -13.81 1.88
C ASP A 35 -4.67 -12.29 1.73
N GLU A 36 -5.47 -11.87 0.77
CA GLU A 36 -5.64 -10.45 0.43
C GLU A 36 -6.31 -9.65 1.55
N THR A 37 -7.21 -10.27 2.32
CA THR A 37 -7.85 -9.65 3.48
C THR A 37 -6.81 -9.32 4.55
N PHE A 38 -5.92 -10.26 4.87
CA PHE A 38 -4.85 -10.00 5.83
C PHE A 38 -3.79 -9.03 5.31
N ALA A 39 -3.48 -9.06 4.00
CA ALA A 39 -2.58 -8.10 3.40
C ALA A 39 -3.12 -6.66 3.45
N LEU A 40 -4.38 -6.45 3.09
CA LEU A 40 -5.05 -5.16 3.17
C LEU A 40 -5.19 -4.68 4.63
N ALA A 41 -5.54 -5.59 5.53
CA ALA A 41 -5.58 -5.28 6.96
C ALA A 41 -4.21 -4.86 7.50
N ALA A 42 -3.13 -5.52 7.08
CA ALA A 42 -1.78 -5.19 7.51
C ALA A 42 -1.27 -3.88 6.90
N TYR A 43 -1.71 -3.54 5.69
CA TYR A 43 -1.42 -2.26 5.05
C TYR A 43 -2.05 -1.09 5.83
N ASN A 44 -3.27 -1.28 6.38
CA ASN A 44 -3.99 -0.25 7.14
C ASN A 44 -3.62 -0.25 8.64
N ALA A 45 -3.70 -1.38 9.32
CA ALA A 45 -3.48 -1.51 10.76
C ALA A 45 -2.03 -1.76 11.16
N GLY A 46 -1.15 -2.00 10.19
CA GLY A 46 0.23 -2.41 10.42
C GLY A 46 0.38 -3.91 10.64
N GLN A 47 1.44 -4.46 10.03
CA GLN A 47 1.76 -5.88 10.05
C GLN A 47 1.80 -6.50 11.46
N ALA A 48 2.38 -5.82 12.45
CA ALA A 48 2.51 -6.35 13.80
C ALA A 48 1.16 -6.57 14.51
N ASN A 49 0.12 -5.82 14.14
CA ASN A 49 -1.23 -6.05 14.67
C ASN A 49 -1.84 -7.32 14.07
N VAL A 50 -1.73 -7.47 12.74
CA VAL A 50 -2.27 -8.64 12.04
C VAL A 50 -1.55 -9.92 12.42
N ASP A 51 -0.22 -9.89 12.56
CA ASP A 51 0.57 -11.02 13.06
C ASP A 51 0.03 -11.50 14.43
N ARG A 52 -0.18 -10.58 15.38
CA ARG A 52 -0.77 -10.90 16.69
C ARG A 52 -2.18 -11.46 16.61
N TRP A 53 -3.01 -10.98 15.70
CA TRP A 53 -4.37 -11.49 15.54
C TRP A 53 -4.37 -12.92 14.98
N ARG A 54 -3.53 -13.20 13.97
CA ARG A 54 -3.38 -14.55 13.41
C ARG A 54 -2.82 -15.53 14.44
N GLU A 55 -1.78 -15.13 15.18
CA GLU A 55 -1.21 -15.95 16.26
C GLU A 55 -2.24 -16.31 17.33
N ARG A 56 -3.16 -15.39 17.64
CA ARG A 56 -4.23 -15.60 18.62
C ARG A 56 -5.47 -16.28 18.04
N GLY A 57 -5.53 -16.50 16.72
CA GLY A 57 -6.70 -17.05 16.04
C GLY A 57 -7.94 -16.17 16.16
N VAL A 58 -7.76 -14.83 16.27
CA VAL A 58 -8.87 -13.88 16.36
C VAL A 58 -9.04 -13.13 15.04
N GLU A 59 -10.25 -12.65 14.81
CA GLU A 59 -10.58 -11.80 13.67
C GLU A 59 -9.85 -10.43 13.74
N ILE A 60 -9.92 -9.67 12.65
CA ILE A 60 -9.43 -8.27 12.61
C ILE A 60 -10.12 -7.52 13.75
N GLN A 61 -9.36 -6.86 14.63
CA GLN A 61 -9.93 -6.30 15.86
C GLN A 61 -10.38 -4.84 15.74
N PHE A 62 -9.88 -4.10 14.74
CA PHE A 62 -10.22 -2.69 14.55
C PHE A 62 -11.38 -2.54 13.56
N ASP A 63 -12.45 -1.86 13.97
CA ASP A 63 -13.60 -1.53 13.12
C ASP A 63 -13.17 -0.80 11.85
N GLU A 64 -12.31 0.21 11.99
CA GLU A 64 -11.79 0.99 10.86
C GLU A 64 -11.07 0.10 9.83
N THR A 65 -10.31 -0.89 10.30
CA THR A 65 -9.59 -1.81 9.42
C THR A 65 -10.54 -2.77 8.71
N ARG A 66 -11.60 -3.24 9.36
CA ARG A 66 -12.65 -4.05 8.71
C ARG A 66 -13.31 -3.26 7.57
N HIS A 67 -13.75 -2.03 7.86
CA HIS A 67 -14.35 -1.15 6.85
C HIS A 67 -13.38 -0.81 5.72
N TYR A 68 -12.09 -0.62 6.02
CA TYR A 68 -11.07 -0.38 5.00
C TYR A 68 -10.96 -1.56 4.03
N VAL A 69 -10.86 -2.79 4.56
CA VAL A 69 -10.75 -4.00 3.74
C VAL A 69 -11.99 -4.17 2.86
N GLU A 70 -13.19 -4.07 3.45
CA GLU A 70 -14.46 -4.16 2.73
C GLU A 70 -14.49 -3.15 1.57
N ARG A 71 -14.16 -1.89 1.85
CA ARG A 71 -14.19 -0.82 0.85
C ARG A 71 -13.23 -1.08 -0.32
N VAL A 72 -12.02 -1.58 -0.05
CA VAL A 72 -11.03 -1.86 -1.11
C VAL A 72 -11.49 -3.04 -1.96
N GLN A 73 -12.06 -4.08 -1.36
CA GLN A 73 -12.57 -5.24 -2.11
C GLN A 73 -13.76 -4.86 -3.00
N GLU A 74 -14.69 -4.04 -2.50
CA GLU A 74 -15.78 -3.49 -3.31
C GLU A 74 -15.26 -2.71 -4.52
N LEU A 75 -14.31 -1.79 -4.28
CA LEU A 75 -13.73 -1.00 -5.35
C LEU A 75 -13.04 -1.90 -6.38
N LYS A 76 -12.28 -2.90 -5.94
CA LYS A 76 -11.63 -3.87 -6.83
C LYS A 76 -12.63 -4.56 -7.75
N GLN A 77 -13.77 -5.01 -7.22
CA GLN A 77 -14.85 -5.60 -8.03
C GLN A 77 -15.40 -4.62 -9.06
N VAL A 78 -15.74 -3.40 -8.63
CA VAL A 78 -16.26 -2.35 -9.53
C VAL A 78 -15.27 -2.03 -10.65
N TYR A 79 -13.97 -1.93 -10.36
CA TYR A 79 -12.95 -1.71 -11.38
C TYR A 79 -12.77 -2.92 -12.29
N ALA A 80 -12.81 -4.13 -11.75
CA ALA A 80 -12.74 -5.35 -12.56
C ALA A 80 -13.90 -5.43 -13.56
N ASP A 81 -15.12 -5.09 -13.13
CA ASP A 81 -16.31 -5.10 -13.98
C ASP A 81 -16.28 -3.99 -15.03
N ALA A 82 -15.98 -2.75 -14.61
CA ALA A 82 -15.96 -1.59 -15.48
C ALA A 82 -14.88 -1.70 -16.58
N TYR A 83 -13.73 -2.29 -16.24
CA TYR A 83 -12.59 -2.44 -17.15
C TYR A 83 -12.40 -3.87 -17.66
N ALA A 84 -13.38 -4.77 -17.48
CA ALA A 84 -13.28 -6.17 -17.88
C ALA A 84 -12.87 -6.35 -19.36
N ALA A 85 -13.39 -5.48 -20.24
CA ALA A 85 -13.07 -5.47 -21.66
C ALA A 85 -11.65 -4.97 -21.99
N GLU A 86 -11.13 -4.03 -21.20
CA GLU A 86 -9.80 -3.43 -21.39
C GLU A 86 -8.69 -4.28 -20.75
N LEU A 87 -9.02 -5.06 -19.72
CA LEU A 87 -8.09 -5.93 -18.99
C LEU A 87 -8.05 -7.37 -19.53
N GLY A 88 -8.84 -7.71 -20.55
CA GLY A 88 -8.83 -9.04 -21.17
C GLY A 88 -9.38 -10.15 -20.25
N LEU A 89 -10.30 -9.81 -19.35
CA LEU A 89 -10.89 -10.73 -18.36
C LEU A 89 -12.20 -11.40 -18.85
N ARG A 90 -12.46 -11.38 -20.16
CA ARG A 90 -13.64 -11.99 -20.79
C ARG A 90 -13.35 -13.35 -21.40
#